data_AF-A0A2E4AAW7-F1
#
_entry.id   AF-A0A2E4AAW7-F1
#
_cell.length_a   1.000
_cell.length_b   1.000
_cell.length_c   1.000
_cell.angle_alpha   90.00
_cell.angle_beta   90.00
_cell.angle_gamma   90.00
#
_symmetry.space_group_name_H-M   'P 1'
#
loop_
_entity.id
_entity.type
_entity.pdbx_description
1 polymer ?
#
loop_
_entity_poly.entity_id
_entity_poly.type
_entity_poly.pdbx_seq_one_letter_code
_entity_poly.pdbx_strand_id
1 'polypeptide(L)'
;MLIHGKLLSAAVLILVSLLVSCDRGNDLSDVKPATKVEKQIRESTVSGATQEPPVYDPKAGGWEVEEWNERISSFLKPLSKKIINNENWEVYAGSLCDNFESASLSVPDVPQSIQDGKVEVFSKHGDPVEYDSFPNSLKNLISSVELLGNLERASFKIVDIKALDKKKIQSDLIVRFGGKSKGIYRELKGLMKMRWSIQEDSLKLFSVQGTFTASLSTIGRFVDVTEDVFGKVVDFKDQFYRGQDHWTSRVEMLTGIDVGGWQGLSIADVNGDNLDDIYIAQPGGLPNRLYVRNSEGGFEDWSKSSFINFLDSSHGNLFVDLDNDGDQDLVAGVQEGLMIMENNGAGVFSKRVAQLLPSAVPYSITAADYDKDGDLDFHVCCYNRKAGVQHHLFARPVPYHDANNGGRNVLFRNDGNWQFKNVTVLEGMEQNNRRFSYAASWEDYDNDGDMDLYIANDFGRNNLYRNDHGVSGGLRFKDVSEEVGVVDIGPGMSVSWGDYDNNGSPDLYVSNMFSSAGNRITSQKRFHNSADQNTRNHYIRHARGNSLFKNLGNGFFEDHSIASGVNVGRWAWASRFEDMDGDGYQDIYVANGFITQSDSGDL
;
A
#
# COMPACT_ATOMS: atom_id res chain seq x y z
N MET A 1 25.20 54.16 -8.17
CA MET A 1 26.10 53.90 -7.03
C MET A 1 25.66 52.55 -6.45
N LEU A 2 26.09 51.44 -7.05
CA LEU A 2 27.17 50.54 -6.58
C LEU A 2 26.91 50.00 -5.16
N ILE A 3 27.01 48.71 -4.79
CA ILE A 3 27.27 47.39 -5.41
C ILE A 3 27.02 46.34 -4.27
N HIS A 4 26.42 45.17 -4.59
CA HIS A 4 26.59 43.79 -4.05
C HIS A 4 26.50 43.49 -2.51
N GLY A 5 26.01 42.32 -2.05
CA GLY A 5 26.01 41.01 -2.71
C GLY A 5 25.06 39.94 -2.14
N LYS A 6 25.03 38.84 -2.91
CA LYS A 6 24.15 37.66 -2.91
C LYS A 6 24.43 36.67 -1.78
N LEU A 7 23.42 35.86 -1.44
CA LEU A 7 23.47 34.39 -1.59
C LEU A 7 22.04 33.81 -1.66
N LEU A 8 21.85 32.91 -2.64
CA LEU A 8 20.61 32.35 -3.14
C LEU A 8 20.83 30.83 -3.29
N SER A 9 19.71 30.09 -3.25
CA SER A 9 19.47 28.74 -3.82
C SER A 9 19.63 27.52 -2.92
N ALA A 10 18.51 26.80 -2.71
CA ALA A 10 18.19 25.62 -3.52
C ALA A 10 16.71 25.19 -3.35
N ALA A 11 15.86 25.64 -4.27
CA ALA A 11 14.56 25.04 -4.61
C ALA A 11 14.16 25.59 -6.00
N VAL A 12 14.36 24.80 -7.05
CA VAL A 12 13.95 25.07 -8.46
C VAL A 12 13.48 23.71 -9.02
N LEU A 13 12.26 23.45 -9.50
CA LEU A 13 11.28 24.09 -10.43
C LEU A 13 11.36 23.59 -11.90
N ILE A 14 10.17 23.26 -12.45
CA ILE A 14 9.66 23.48 -13.84
C ILE A 14 10.14 22.49 -14.93
N LEU A 15 9.33 21.71 -15.67
CA LEU A 15 8.04 21.92 -16.36
C LEU A 15 8.12 22.89 -17.56
N VAL A 16 8.81 22.48 -18.65
CA VAL A 16 8.90 23.27 -19.88
C VAL A 16 7.72 22.99 -20.79
N SER A 17 6.87 24.02 -20.92
CA SER A 17 5.93 24.23 -22.02
C SER A 17 6.71 24.61 -23.28
N LEU A 18 6.42 24.02 -24.44
CA LEU A 18 6.72 24.65 -25.73
C LEU A 18 5.58 24.39 -26.73
N LEU A 19 4.95 25.50 -27.10
CA LEU A 19 4.05 25.67 -28.23
C LEU A 19 4.81 25.52 -29.56
N VAL A 20 4.04 25.11 -30.55
CA VAL A 20 4.28 25.00 -31.99
C VAL A 20 5.16 26.11 -32.58
N SER A 21 6.11 25.72 -33.44
CA SER A 21 6.36 26.44 -34.70
C SER A 21 6.62 25.41 -35.80
N CYS A 22 5.70 25.32 -36.77
CA CYS A 22 5.95 24.65 -38.03
C CYS A 22 7.10 25.37 -38.75
N ASP A 23 8.07 24.60 -39.25
CA ASP A 23 8.83 25.01 -40.42
C ASP A 23 8.84 23.86 -41.44
N ARG A 24 8.40 24.17 -42.65
CA ARG A 24 8.31 23.24 -43.79
C ARG A 24 9.68 23.22 -44.46
N GLY A 25 10.28 22.04 -44.64
CA GLY A 25 11.49 21.95 -45.45
C GLY A 25 12.07 20.55 -45.60
N ASN A 26 11.71 19.93 -46.72
CA ASN A 26 12.52 19.02 -47.54
C ASN A 26 12.56 17.50 -47.29
N ASP A 27 12.08 16.83 -48.35
CA ASP A 27 12.53 15.62 -49.03
C ASP A 27 12.38 14.23 -48.38
N LEU A 28 11.34 13.55 -48.86
CA LEU A 28 11.10 12.12 -48.76
C LEU A 28 11.62 11.42 -50.02
N SER A 29 12.91 11.11 -50.06
CA SER A 29 13.43 10.11 -51.01
C SER A 29 14.76 9.53 -50.52
N ASP A 30 14.69 8.45 -49.73
CA ASP A 30 15.64 7.33 -49.78
C ASP A 30 15.29 6.30 -48.69
N VAL A 31 14.41 5.35 -49.03
CA VAL A 31 14.16 4.17 -48.19
C VAL A 31 14.99 3.01 -48.75
N LYS A 32 16.01 2.59 -48.01
CA LYS A 32 16.60 1.24 -48.12
C LYS A 32 16.29 0.44 -46.86
N PRO A 33 15.92 -0.84 -46.96
CA PRO A 33 15.56 -1.66 -45.81
C PRO A 33 16.84 -2.12 -45.08
N ALA A 34 17.00 -1.72 -43.83
CA ALA A 34 18.06 -2.22 -42.96
C ALA A 34 17.55 -3.39 -42.11
N THR A 35 18.08 -4.57 -42.42
CA THR A 35 18.03 -5.78 -41.60
C THR A 35 18.97 -5.66 -40.39
N LYS A 36 18.63 -6.40 -39.31
CA LYS A 36 19.31 -6.55 -38.00
C LYS A 36 19.07 -5.44 -36.98
N VAL A 37 18.10 -5.68 -36.10
CA VAL A 37 17.94 -4.97 -34.82
C VAL A 37 18.82 -5.63 -33.77
N GLU A 38 20.08 -5.21 -33.68
CA GLU A 38 20.92 -5.43 -32.50
C GLU A 38 20.75 -4.22 -31.55
N LYS A 39 20.54 -4.53 -30.27
CA LYS A 39 20.57 -3.65 -29.08
C LYS A 39 21.10 -2.23 -29.31
N GLN A 40 20.19 -1.28 -29.48
CA GLN A 40 20.36 0.09 -28.98
C GLN A 40 19.10 0.46 -28.22
N ILE A 41 19.10 0.17 -26.92
CA ILE A 41 18.27 0.91 -25.96
C ILE A 41 18.84 2.32 -25.98
N ARG A 42 18.28 3.20 -26.81
CA ARG A 42 18.50 4.63 -26.65
C ARG A 42 17.78 5.00 -25.35
N GLU A 43 18.57 5.21 -24.31
CA GLU A 43 18.18 6.01 -23.17
C GLU A 43 17.54 7.29 -23.71
N SER A 44 16.23 7.44 -23.51
CA SER A 44 15.54 8.69 -23.74
C SER A 44 15.98 9.68 -22.67
N THR A 45 17.19 10.22 -22.81
CA THR A 45 17.66 11.34 -22.01
C THR A 45 16.83 12.56 -22.38
N VAL A 46 16.04 13.06 -21.43
CA VAL A 46 15.41 14.37 -21.53
C VAL A 46 16.52 15.40 -21.75
N SER A 47 16.51 16.09 -22.89
CA SER A 47 17.49 17.14 -23.18
C SER A 47 17.32 18.27 -22.16
N GLY A 48 18.21 18.33 -21.16
CA GLY A 48 18.15 19.33 -20.08
C GLY A 48 18.72 18.84 -18.75
N ALA A 49 18.78 17.52 -18.53
CA ALA A 49 19.43 16.93 -17.36
C ALA A 49 20.92 16.67 -17.65
N THR A 50 21.72 17.73 -17.75
CA THR A 50 23.19 17.62 -17.94
C THR A 50 23.97 17.56 -16.64
N GLN A 51 23.30 17.66 -15.49
CA GLN A 51 23.92 17.46 -14.18
C GLN A 51 23.43 16.13 -13.61
N GLU A 52 24.37 15.20 -13.38
CA GLU A 52 24.13 14.15 -12.41
C GLU A 52 23.64 14.81 -11.11
N PRO A 53 22.56 14.29 -10.49
CA PRO A 53 22.11 14.83 -9.21
C PRO A 53 23.28 14.85 -8.24
N PRO A 54 23.43 15.91 -7.42
CA PRO A 54 24.55 16.02 -6.51
C PRO A 54 24.61 14.79 -5.60
N VAL A 55 25.74 14.09 -5.62
CA VAL A 55 25.99 12.96 -4.71
C VAL A 55 26.13 13.55 -3.30
N TYR A 56 25.10 13.37 -2.48
CA TYR A 56 25.13 13.76 -1.08
C TYR A 56 25.98 12.75 -0.30
N ASP A 57 27.03 13.23 0.37
CA ASP A 57 27.81 12.41 1.31
C ASP A 57 27.16 12.48 2.71
N PRO A 58 26.56 11.39 3.21
CA PRO A 58 25.94 11.38 4.54
C PRO A 58 26.93 11.69 5.67
N LYS A 59 28.22 11.40 5.50
CA LYS A 59 29.28 11.70 6.47
C LYS A 59 29.49 13.21 6.59
N ALA A 60 29.67 13.88 5.45
CA ALA A 60 29.73 15.35 5.40
C ALA A 60 28.42 15.99 5.90
N GLY A 61 27.32 15.27 5.72
CA GLY A 61 25.99 15.62 6.21
C GLY A 61 25.78 15.49 7.72
N GLY A 62 26.58 14.67 8.42
CA GLY A 62 26.43 14.34 9.85
C GLY A 62 25.22 13.46 10.17
N TRP A 63 24.90 12.51 9.29
CA TRP A 63 23.88 11.47 9.50
C TRP A 63 24.55 10.12 9.73
N GLU A 64 25.03 9.89 10.96
CA GLU A 64 25.84 8.71 11.33
C GLU A 64 25.15 7.38 10.98
N VAL A 65 23.84 7.31 11.17
CA VAL A 65 23.04 6.12 10.84
C VAL A 65 23.07 5.82 9.33
N GLU A 66 23.04 6.83 8.47
CA GLU A 66 23.09 6.61 7.02
C GLU A 66 24.50 6.18 6.57
N GLU A 67 25.54 6.72 7.19
CA GLU A 67 26.90 6.22 6.99
C GLU A 67 27.01 4.74 7.39
N TRP A 68 26.48 4.35 8.54
CA TRP A 68 26.48 2.95 8.97
C TRP A 68 25.65 2.09 8.02
N ASN A 69 24.50 2.58 7.56
CA ASN A 69 23.66 1.89 6.58
C ASN A 69 24.42 1.62 5.27
N GLU A 70 25.16 2.60 4.73
CA GLU A 70 26.00 2.43 3.54
C GLU A 70 27.08 1.37 3.77
N ARG A 71 27.82 1.47 4.89
CA ARG A 71 28.88 0.51 5.25
C ARG A 71 28.32 -0.91 5.40
N ILE A 72 27.25 -1.10 6.16
CA ILE A 72 26.63 -2.42 6.35
C ILE A 72 26.08 -2.96 5.02
N SER A 73 25.40 -2.12 4.24
CA SER A 73 24.90 -2.50 2.91
C SER A 73 26.02 -2.95 1.97
N SER A 74 27.22 -2.36 2.07
CA SER A 74 28.39 -2.75 1.28
C SER A 74 28.88 -4.17 1.60
N PHE A 75 28.56 -4.72 2.79
CA PHE A 75 28.84 -6.10 3.16
C PHE A 75 27.69 -7.05 2.75
N LEU A 76 26.44 -6.62 2.96
CA LEU A 76 25.27 -7.48 2.75
C LEU A 76 24.92 -7.69 1.28
N LYS A 77 25.15 -6.69 0.41
CA LYS A 77 24.93 -6.82 -1.04
C LYS A 77 25.82 -7.92 -1.66
N PRO A 78 27.15 -7.95 -1.44
CA PRO A 78 27.98 -9.06 -1.89
C PRO A 78 27.62 -10.40 -1.24
N LEU A 79 27.30 -10.42 0.06
CA LEU A 79 26.87 -11.65 0.74
C LEU A 79 25.65 -12.27 0.04
N SER A 80 24.64 -11.46 -0.26
CA SER A 80 23.43 -11.89 -0.98
C SER A 80 23.77 -12.57 -2.31
N LYS A 81 24.60 -11.92 -3.13
CA LYS A 81 25.03 -12.45 -4.43
C LYS A 81 25.80 -13.76 -4.29
N LYS A 82 26.70 -13.85 -3.31
CA LYS A 82 27.51 -15.05 -3.06
C LYS A 82 26.66 -16.22 -2.58
N ILE A 83 25.66 -15.97 -1.74
CA ILE A 83 24.71 -17.00 -1.27
C ILE A 83 23.89 -17.53 -2.45
N ILE A 84 23.34 -16.64 -3.29
CA ILE A 84 22.58 -17.03 -4.49
C ILE A 84 23.43 -17.90 -5.43
N ASN A 85 24.67 -17.48 -5.70
CA ASN A 85 25.58 -18.23 -6.58
C ASN A 85 26.20 -19.47 -5.92
N ASN A 86 26.00 -19.65 -4.60
CA ASN A 86 26.67 -20.66 -3.79
C ASN A 86 28.22 -20.62 -3.90
N GLU A 87 28.80 -19.41 -3.91
CA GLU A 87 30.21 -19.16 -4.19
C GLU A 87 30.97 -18.58 -2.98
N ASN A 88 31.69 -19.43 -2.24
CA ASN A 88 32.56 -19.02 -1.11
C ASN A 88 31.88 -18.07 -0.12
N TRP A 89 30.55 -18.13 0.01
CA TRP A 89 29.78 -17.23 0.85
C TRP A 89 30.08 -17.47 2.32
N GLU A 90 30.40 -18.72 2.71
CA GLU A 90 30.79 -19.08 4.08
C GLU A 90 32.09 -18.36 4.49
N VAL A 91 33.09 -18.36 3.62
CA VAL A 91 34.37 -17.66 3.82
C VAL A 91 34.14 -16.14 3.91
N TYR A 92 33.33 -15.59 3.00
CA TYR A 92 33.01 -14.17 3.00
C TYR A 92 32.26 -13.75 4.28
N ALA A 93 31.22 -14.48 4.66
CA ALA A 93 30.46 -14.23 5.89
C ALA A 93 31.34 -14.36 7.15
N GLY A 94 32.25 -15.34 7.18
CA GLY A 94 33.24 -15.49 8.25
C GLY A 94 34.18 -14.30 8.34
N SER A 95 34.60 -13.71 7.21
CA SER A 95 35.50 -12.55 7.18
C SER A 95 34.89 -11.25 7.74
N LEU A 96 33.55 -11.19 7.82
CA LEU A 96 32.83 -10.08 8.44
C LEU A 96 32.95 -10.11 9.97
N CYS A 97 33.32 -11.26 10.53
CA CYS A 97 33.35 -11.49 11.96
C CYS A 97 34.75 -11.27 12.55
N ASP A 98 34.80 -10.68 13.74
CA ASP A 98 36.02 -10.60 14.56
C ASP A 98 35.61 -10.68 16.03
N ASN A 99 36.21 -11.60 16.80
CA ASN A 99 35.76 -11.97 18.14
C ASN A 99 34.24 -12.25 18.21
N PHE A 100 33.75 -13.11 17.30
CA PHE A 100 32.34 -13.44 17.20
C PHE A 100 31.83 -14.08 18.50
N GLU A 101 30.76 -13.50 19.07
CA GLU A 101 30.18 -13.93 20.34
C GLU A 101 29.17 -15.05 20.09
N SER A 102 28.12 -14.81 19.28
CA SER A 102 27.11 -15.84 18.99
C SER A 102 26.17 -15.52 17.81
N ALA A 103 25.62 -16.58 17.22
CA ALA A 103 24.50 -16.54 16.27
C ALA A 103 23.35 -17.41 16.80
N SER A 104 22.15 -16.85 16.87
CA SER A 104 20.95 -17.55 17.32
C SER A 104 19.79 -17.22 16.38
N LEU A 105 19.63 -18.05 15.34
CA LEU A 105 18.58 -17.92 14.34
C LEU A 105 17.55 -19.03 14.58
N SER A 106 16.35 -18.66 15.04
CA SER A 106 15.23 -19.57 15.17
C SER A 106 14.74 -19.99 13.79
N VAL A 107 14.73 -21.31 13.56
CA VAL A 107 14.27 -21.92 12.32
C VAL A 107 12.80 -22.32 12.44
N PRO A 108 12.00 -22.23 11.37
CA PRO A 108 10.63 -22.71 11.37
C PRO A 108 10.57 -24.25 11.34
N ASP A 109 9.56 -24.81 12.01
CA ASP A 109 9.28 -26.25 12.03
C ASP A 109 8.55 -26.65 10.74
N VAL A 110 9.30 -27.11 9.74
CA VAL A 110 8.75 -27.54 8.44
C VAL A 110 8.60 -29.06 8.40
N PRO A 111 7.40 -29.61 8.12
CA PRO A 111 7.19 -31.05 8.04
C PRO A 111 7.86 -31.67 6.80
N GLN A 112 8.04 -32.99 6.83
CA GLN A 112 8.61 -33.73 5.68
C GLN A 112 7.65 -33.83 4.49
N SER A 113 6.34 -33.81 4.75
CA SER A 113 5.28 -33.87 3.74
C SER A 113 4.50 -32.55 3.73
N ILE A 114 4.20 -32.06 2.54
CA ILE A 114 3.37 -30.88 2.30
C ILE A 114 2.20 -31.23 1.39
N GLN A 115 1.15 -30.43 1.43
CA GLN A 115 -0.05 -30.65 0.61
C GLN A 115 0.16 -30.16 -0.83
N ASP A 116 -0.34 -30.94 -1.79
CA ASP A 116 -0.32 -30.54 -3.19
C ASP A 116 -1.42 -29.50 -3.46
N GLY A 117 -1.16 -28.56 -4.37
CA GLY A 117 -2.10 -27.49 -4.72
C GLY A 117 -2.28 -26.36 -3.70
N LYS A 118 -1.35 -26.17 -2.74
CA LYS A 118 -1.48 -25.18 -1.67
C LYS A 118 -0.23 -24.31 -1.46
N VAL A 119 -0.45 -23.18 -0.79
CA VAL A 119 0.59 -22.43 -0.08
C VAL A 119 0.44 -22.76 1.40
N GLU A 120 1.52 -23.13 2.07
CA GLU A 120 1.53 -23.42 3.51
C GLU A 120 2.58 -22.55 4.20
N VAL A 121 2.21 -21.95 5.34
CA VAL A 121 3.07 -21.06 6.12
C VAL A 121 3.40 -21.70 7.47
N PHE A 122 4.68 -21.70 7.84
CA PHE A 122 5.18 -22.32 9.07
C PHE A 122 5.89 -21.28 9.95
N SER A 123 5.25 -20.92 11.06
CA SER A 123 5.71 -19.91 12.03
C SER A 123 6.09 -20.49 13.40
N LYS A 124 5.81 -21.77 13.66
CA LYS A 124 6.26 -22.41 14.89
C LYS A 124 7.78 -22.58 14.84
N HIS A 125 8.47 -22.23 15.92
CA HIS A 125 9.92 -22.31 16.01
C HIS A 125 10.35 -23.30 17.08
N GLY A 126 11.33 -24.13 16.76
CA GLY A 126 12.13 -24.82 17.76
C GLY A 126 12.95 -23.84 18.61
N ASP A 127 13.48 -24.33 19.74
CA ASP A 127 14.36 -23.54 20.58
C ASP A 127 15.56 -23.00 19.77
N PRO A 128 15.91 -21.70 19.93
CA PRO A 128 17.01 -21.13 19.18
C PRO A 128 18.32 -21.89 19.47
N VAL A 129 18.91 -22.49 18.44
CA VAL A 129 20.24 -23.12 18.56
C VAL A 129 21.30 -22.03 18.49
N GLU A 130 22.17 -21.97 19.50
CA GLU A 130 23.29 -21.04 19.55
C GLU A 130 24.50 -21.62 18.80
N TYR A 131 25.06 -20.81 17.91
CA TYR A 131 26.27 -21.12 17.14
C TYR A 131 27.36 -20.10 17.46
N ASP A 132 28.60 -20.56 17.48
CA ASP A 132 29.82 -19.73 17.54
C ASP A 132 30.26 -19.25 16.13
N SER A 133 29.46 -19.50 15.10
CA SER A 133 29.78 -19.23 13.71
C SER A 133 28.55 -18.74 12.94
N PHE A 134 28.60 -17.50 12.47
CA PHE A 134 27.56 -16.92 11.61
C PHE A 134 27.33 -17.74 10.32
N PRO A 135 28.36 -18.16 9.57
CA PRO A 135 28.18 -19.05 8.43
C PRO A 135 27.42 -20.34 8.75
N ASN A 136 27.74 -20.99 9.88
CA ASN A 136 27.08 -22.24 10.27
C ASN A 136 25.60 -22.03 10.62
N SER A 137 25.29 -20.96 11.36
CA SER A 137 23.91 -20.61 11.69
C SER A 137 23.09 -20.29 10.44
N LEU A 138 23.66 -19.53 9.51
CA LEU A 138 23.00 -19.20 8.25
C LEU A 138 22.80 -20.43 7.36
N LYS A 139 23.80 -21.34 7.32
CA LYS A 139 23.70 -22.62 6.62
C LYS A 139 22.56 -23.47 7.18
N ASN A 140 22.46 -23.56 8.52
CA ASN A 140 21.38 -24.29 9.19
C ASN A 140 20.00 -23.73 8.80
N LEU A 141 19.84 -22.41 8.88
CA LEU A 141 18.60 -21.73 8.48
C LEU A 141 18.21 -22.04 7.03
N ILE A 142 19.11 -21.82 6.07
CA ILE A 142 18.80 -22.05 4.64
C ILE A 142 18.54 -23.53 4.34
N SER A 143 19.23 -24.43 5.05
CA SER A 143 19.07 -25.88 4.87
C SER A 143 17.77 -26.42 5.47
N SER A 144 17.20 -25.75 6.48
CA SER A 144 15.93 -26.13 7.12
C SER A 144 14.75 -26.22 6.14
N VAL A 145 14.85 -25.50 5.01
CA VAL A 145 13.87 -25.50 3.92
C VAL A 145 14.46 -26.03 2.60
N GLU A 146 15.54 -26.81 2.64
CA GLU A 146 16.16 -27.41 1.45
C GLU A 146 16.58 -26.40 0.34
N LEU A 147 16.86 -25.14 0.70
CA LEU A 147 17.22 -24.09 -0.25
C LEU A 147 18.72 -23.95 -0.50
N LEU A 148 19.58 -24.64 0.26
CA LEU A 148 21.03 -24.49 0.11
C LEU A 148 21.46 -24.95 -1.29
N GLY A 149 22.08 -24.03 -2.06
CA GLY A 149 22.46 -24.27 -3.45
C GLY A 149 21.32 -24.11 -4.48
N ASN A 150 20.09 -23.85 -4.03
CA ASN A 150 18.88 -23.70 -4.85
C ASN A 150 18.25 -22.29 -4.73
N LEU A 151 19.00 -21.32 -4.18
CA LEU A 151 18.50 -19.97 -3.98
C LEU A 151 18.46 -19.19 -5.29
N GLU A 152 17.30 -18.63 -5.58
CA GLU A 152 17.09 -17.69 -6.68
C GLU A 152 17.13 -16.24 -6.17
N ARG A 153 16.84 -16.03 -4.87
CA ARG A 153 16.78 -14.73 -4.22
C ARG A 153 17.36 -14.81 -2.81
N ALA A 154 18.16 -13.82 -2.46
CA ALA A 154 18.60 -13.53 -1.11
C ALA A 154 18.59 -12.01 -0.92
N SER A 155 17.99 -11.52 0.15
CA SER A 155 17.96 -10.08 0.45
C SER A 155 18.06 -9.82 1.94
N PHE A 156 18.87 -8.82 2.29
CA PHE A 156 18.99 -8.28 3.64
C PHE A 156 18.66 -6.79 3.57
N LYS A 157 17.45 -6.41 3.95
CA LYS A 157 17.00 -5.01 3.96
C LYS A 157 17.15 -4.45 5.36
N ILE A 158 18.02 -3.47 5.53
CA ILE A 158 18.21 -2.75 6.79
C ILE A 158 16.99 -1.85 7.00
N VAL A 159 16.31 -2.01 8.12
CA VAL A 159 15.12 -1.23 8.49
C VAL A 159 15.41 -0.20 9.57
N ASP A 160 16.36 -0.46 10.46
CA ASP A 160 16.74 0.45 11.53
C ASP A 160 18.21 0.22 11.95
N ILE A 161 18.86 1.24 12.52
CA ILE A 161 20.20 1.13 13.11
C ILE A 161 20.28 1.98 14.37
N LYS A 162 20.76 1.38 15.46
CA LYS A 162 20.88 2.01 16.78
C LYS A 162 22.30 1.90 17.31
N ALA A 163 22.79 2.97 17.94
CA ALA A 163 23.99 2.90 18.74
C ALA A 163 23.70 2.15 20.05
N LEU A 164 24.50 1.11 20.35
CA LEU A 164 24.48 0.41 21.64
C LEU A 164 25.43 1.11 22.63
N ASP A 165 26.59 1.53 22.14
CA ASP A 165 27.55 2.39 22.84
C ASP A 165 28.39 3.19 21.82
N LYS A 166 29.51 3.80 22.25
CA LYS A 166 30.40 4.60 21.37
C LYS A 166 31.09 3.79 20.26
N LYS A 167 31.20 2.49 20.40
CA LYS A 167 31.89 1.56 19.49
C LYS A 167 31.04 0.37 19.08
N LYS A 168 29.80 0.24 19.53
CA LYS A 168 28.90 -0.86 19.16
C LYS A 168 27.60 -0.33 18.60
N ILE A 169 27.13 -0.94 17.52
CA ILE A 169 25.86 -0.63 16.88
C ILE A 169 25.06 -1.90 16.65
N GLN A 170 23.74 -1.77 16.55
CA GLN A 170 22.82 -2.81 16.13
C GLN A 170 22.11 -2.36 14.87
N SER A 171 22.05 -3.22 13.86
CA SER A 171 21.15 -3.06 12.71
C SER A 171 20.02 -4.07 12.82
N ASP A 172 18.79 -3.61 12.61
CA ASP A 172 17.61 -4.45 12.51
C ASP A 172 17.30 -4.63 11.00
N LEU A 173 17.06 -5.86 10.58
CA LEU A 173 16.91 -6.24 9.17
C LEU A 173 15.68 -7.10 8.93
N ILE A 174 15.12 -6.94 7.74
CA ILE A 174 14.25 -7.94 7.12
C ILE A 174 15.09 -8.78 6.18
N VAL A 175 15.04 -10.09 6.39
CA VAL A 175 15.82 -11.05 5.62
C VAL A 175 14.86 -11.95 4.86
N ARG A 176 15.16 -12.16 3.57
CA ARG A 176 14.40 -13.08 2.72
C ARG A 176 15.32 -13.99 1.92
N PHE A 177 15.00 -15.27 1.88
CA PHE A 177 15.64 -16.26 1.03
C PHE A 177 14.55 -16.98 0.25
N GLY A 178 14.68 -17.08 -1.06
CA GLY A 178 13.66 -17.71 -1.90
C GLY A 178 14.27 -18.50 -3.03
N GLY A 179 13.66 -19.64 -3.38
CA GLY A 179 14.12 -20.48 -4.47
C GLY A 179 13.23 -21.70 -4.68
N LYS A 180 13.65 -22.61 -5.54
CA LYS A 180 12.91 -23.85 -5.85
C LYS A 180 13.72 -25.06 -5.46
N SER A 181 13.12 -25.98 -4.71
CA SER A 181 13.74 -27.27 -4.38
C SER A 181 12.74 -28.39 -4.62
N LYS A 182 13.13 -29.39 -5.41
CA LYS A 182 12.28 -30.51 -5.84
C LYS A 182 10.94 -30.07 -6.46
N GLY A 183 10.95 -29.00 -7.25
CA GLY A 183 9.76 -28.46 -7.91
C GLY A 183 8.88 -27.55 -7.03
N ILE A 184 9.13 -27.49 -5.72
CA ILE A 184 8.36 -26.69 -4.77
C ILE A 184 9.05 -25.33 -4.59
N TYR A 185 8.27 -24.25 -4.65
CA TYR A 185 8.79 -22.93 -4.27
C TYR A 185 8.86 -22.82 -2.76
N ARG A 186 9.97 -22.30 -2.25
CA ARG A 186 10.21 -22.16 -0.82
C ARG A 186 10.75 -20.78 -0.53
N GLU A 187 10.23 -20.14 0.51
CA GLU A 187 10.68 -18.86 1.00
C GLU A 187 10.92 -18.92 2.52
N LEU A 188 11.98 -18.29 2.98
CA LEU A 188 12.18 -17.91 4.36
C LEU A 188 12.08 -16.39 4.46
N LYS A 189 11.29 -15.90 5.41
CA LYS A 189 11.17 -14.48 5.74
C LYS A 189 11.32 -14.32 7.24
N GLY A 190 12.17 -13.38 7.66
CA GLY A 190 12.41 -13.16 9.08
C GLY A 190 12.92 -11.78 9.43
N LEU A 191 12.87 -11.49 10.72
CA LEU A 191 13.51 -10.34 11.33
C LEU A 191 14.86 -10.78 11.91
N MET A 192 15.92 -10.06 11.59
CA MET A 192 17.27 -10.35 12.05
C MET A 192 17.92 -9.11 12.64
N LYS A 193 18.50 -9.25 13.83
CA LYS A 193 19.32 -8.25 14.51
C LYS A 193 20.78 -8.64 14.32
N MET A 194 21.59 -7.73 13.78
CA MET A 194 23.03 -7.90 13.64
C MET A 194 23.72 -6.83 14.48
N ARG A 195 24.69 -7.23 15.32
CA ARG A 195 25.45 -6.30 16.16
C ARG A 195 26.89 -6.20 15.68
N TRP A 196 27.38 -4.97 15.59
CA TRP A 196 28.65 -4.63 14.96
C TRP A 196 29.53 -3.83 15.90
N SER A 197 30.83 -4.11 15.88
CA SER A 197 31.87 -3.34 16.51
C SER A 197 32.45 -2.35 15.49
N ILE A 198 32.50 -1.08 15.87
CA ILE A 198 33.15 0.00 15.14
C ILE A 198 34.64 -0.06 15.46
N GLN A 199 35.42 -0.44 14.46
CA GLN A 199 36.87 -0.35 14.43
C GLN A 199 37.25 0.82 13.50
N GLU A 200 38.44 1.42 13.65
CA GLU A 200 38.85 2.69 13.02
C GLU A 200 38.25 2.90 11.61
N ASP A 201 38.53 1.99 10.68
CA ASP A 201 38.02 2.05 9.30
C ASP A 201 37.06 0.90 8.92
N SER A 202 36.56 0.10 9.87
CA SER A 202 35.70 -1.06 9.54
C SER A 202 34.62 -1.38 10.56
N LEU A 203 33.57 -2.06 10.11
CA LEU A 203 32.58 -2.68 11.00
C LEU A 203 32.81 -4.18 11.03
N LYS A 204 32.84 -4.75 12.24
CA LYS A 204 32.97 -6.19 12.44
C LYS A 204 31.75 -6.75 13.14
N LEU A 205 31.12 -7.75 12.52
CA LEU A 205 29.97 -8.46 13.07
C LEU A 205 30.41 -9.28 14.27
N PHE A 206 29.73 -9.14 15.41
CA PHE A 206 30.02 -9.93 16.60
C PHE A 206 28.83 -10.74 17.12
N SER A 207 27.59 -10.40 16.75
CA SER A 207 26.43 -11.18 17.17
C SER A 207 25.28 -11.09 16.18
N VAL A 208 24.54 -12.19 16.02
CA VAL A 208 23.33 -12.26 15.18
C VAL A 208 22.20 -12.96 15.95
N GLN A 209 21.00 -12.40 15.89
CA GLN A 209 19.79 -13.00 16.45
C GLN A 209 18.65 -12.85 15.45
N GLY A 210 17.77 -13.83 15.31
CA GLY A 210 16.64 -13.68 14.40
C GLY A 210 15.63 -14.80 14.45
N THR A 211 14.46 -14.54 13.88
CA THR A 211 13.31 -15.44 13.86
C THR A 211 12.70 -15.45 12.47
N PHE A 212 12.41 -16.63 11.94
CA PHE A 212 12.05 -16.84 10.54
C PHE A 212 10.83 -17.73 10.37
N THR A 213 9.91 -17.29 9.54
CA THR A 213 8.79 -18.08 9.01
C THR A 213 9.19 -18.69 7.67
N ALA A 214 8.70 -19.89 7.37
CA ALA A 214 8.82 -20.50 6.06
C ALA A 214 7.47 -20.48 5.31
N SER A 215 7.50 -20.22 4.01
CA SER A 215 6.35 -20.39 3.12
C SER A 215 6.73 -21.37 2.02
N LEU A 216 5.95 -22.44 1.88
CA LEU A 216 6.14 -23.45 0.85
C LEU A 216 4.94 -23.41 -0.08
N SER A 217 5.19 -23.49 -1.38
CA SER A 217 4.12 -23.48 -2.38
C SER A 217 4.36 -24.52 -3.45
N THR A 218 3.40 -25.43 -3.59
CA THR A 218 3.33 -26.43 -4.66
C THR A 218 2.77 -25.83 -5.95
N ILE A 219 2.14 -24.66 -5.90
CA ILE A 219 1.60 -23.91 -7.05
C ILE A 219 2.50 -22.75 -7.52
N GLY A 220 3.55 -22.39 -6.76
CA GLY A 220 4.45 -21.27 -7.07
C GLY A 220 4.20 -19.98 -6.26
N ARG A 221 4.75 -18.83 -6.70
CA ARG A 221 4.79 -17.57 -5.93
C ARG A 221 3.50 -16.73 -5.98
N PHE A 222 2.35 -17.33 -6.27
CA PHE A 222 1.28 -16.76 -7.13
C PHE A 222 1.63 -16.85 -8.61
N VAL A 223 0.62 -17.18 -9.42
CA VAL A 223 0.73 -17.24 -10.88
C VAL A 223 -0.08 -16.06 -11.41
N ASP A 224 0.56 -15.23 -12.23
CA ASP A 224 -0.15 -14.20 -12.97
C ASP A 224 -1.03 -14.88 -14.03
N VAL A 225 -2.34 -14.77 -13.87
CA VAL A 225 -3.35 -15.32 -14.79
C VAL A 225 -3.97 -14.25 -15.68
N THR A 226 -3.47 -13.02 -15.66
CA THR A 226 -4.10 -11.88 -16.35
C THR A 226 -4.23 -12.14 -17.85
N GLU A 227 -3.20 -12.68 -18.51
CA GLU A 227 -3.28 -13.01 -19.95
C GLU A 227 -4.22 -14.20 -20.21
N ASP A 228 -4.28 -15.20 -19.33
CA ASP A 228 -5.18 -16.34 -19.51
C ASP A 228 -6.66 -15.92 -19.36
N VAL A 229 -6.92 -14.96 -18.46
CA VAL A 229 -8.24 -14.47 -18.10
C VAL A 229 -8.72 -13.36 -19.05
N PHE A 230 -7.89 -12.35 -19.30
CA PHE A 230 -8.23 -11.16 -20.10
C PHE A 230 -7.58 -11.14 -21.49
N GLY A 231 -6.71 -12.09 -21.83
CA GLY A 231 -5.94 -12.05 -23.08
C GLY A 231 -6.78 -12.03 -24.36
N LYS A 232 -8.03 -12.46 -24.28
CA LYS A 232 -8.99 -12.43 -25.41
C LYS A 232 -9.81 -11.13 -25.46
N VAL A 233 -9.79 -10.31 -24.41
CA VAL A 233 -10.53 -9.06 -24.29
C VAL A 233 -9.71 -7.93 -24.92
N VAL A 234 -10.05 -7.56 -26.17
CA VAL A 234 -9.31 -6.57 -26.95
C VAL A 234 -9.22 -5.22 -26.22
N ASP A 235 -10.33 -4.76 -25.68
CA ASP A 235 -10.43 -3.51 -24.94
C ASP A 235 -9.53 -3.46 -23.69
N PHE A 236 -9.36 -4.60 -23.01
CA PHE A 236 -8.45 -4.69 -21.87
C PHE A 236 -7.00 -4.44 -22.32
N LYS A 237 -6.58 -5.08 -23.41
CA LYS A 237 -5.24 -4.89 -23.98
C LYS A 237 -5.01 -3.45 -24.45
N ASP A 238 -6.00 -2.86 -25.12
CA ASP A 238 -5.87 -1.50 -25.64
C ASP A 238 -5.76 -0.44 -24.53
N GLN A 239 -6.39 -0.69 -23.37
CA GLN A 239 -6.42 0.26 -22.26
C GLN A 239 -5.35 0.00 -21.19
N PHE A 240 -5.24 -1.23 -20.67
CA PHE A 240 -4.44 -1.56 -19.49
C PHE A 240 -3.02 -2.02 -19.80
N TYR A 241 -2.69 -2.41 -21.04
CA TYR A 241 -1.28 -2.65 -21.42
C TYR A 241 -0.52 -1.35 -21.70
N ARG A 242 -1.21 -0.21 -21.59
CA ARG A 242 -0.63 1.12 -21.71
C ARG A 242 -0.37 1.67 -20.31
N GLY A 243 0.88 2.03 -20.03
CA GLY A 243 1.25 2.69 -18.77
C GLY A 243 0.74 4.13 -18.68
N GLN A 244 0.79 4.72 -17.49
CA GLN A 244 0.27 6.06 -17.23
C GLN A 244 0.90 7.16 -18.10
N ASP A 245 2.18 7.01 -18.47
CA ASP A 245 2.86 7.92 -19.40
C ASP A 245 2.20 7.97 -20.79
N HIS A 246 1.63 6.85 -21.24
CA HIS A 246 0.94 6.79 -22.53
C HIS A 246 -0.30 7.69 -22.52
N TRP A 247 -1.07 7.63 -21.44
CA TRP A 247 -2.36 8.31 -21.34
C TRP A 247 -2.19 9.78 -20.95
N THR A 248 -1.30 10.10 -20.01
CA THR A 248 -1.02 11.48 -19.60
C THR A 248 -0.45 12.33 -20.75
N SER A 249 0.18 11.72 -21.75
CA SER A 249 0.65 12.44 -22.95
C SER A 249 -0.44 12.65 -24.02
N ARG A 250 -1.66 12.16 -23.81
CA ARG A 250 -2.74 12.11 -24.83
C ARG A 250 -4.08 12.64 -24.34
N VAL A 251 -4.32 12.54 -23.04
CA VAL A 251 -5.54 12.99 -22.38
C VAL A 251 -5.22 14.24 -21.57
N GLU A 252 -6.09 15.23 -21.62
CA GLU A 252 -5.92 16.51 -20.93
C GLU A 252 -6.00 16.31 -19.41
N MET A 253 -5.06 16.86 -18.64
CA MET A 253 -5.02 16.71 -17.18
C MET A 253 -6.31 17.22 -16.52
N LEU A 254 -6.97 18.21 -17.14
CA LEU A 254 -8.26 18.76 -16.69
C LEU A 254 -9.39 17.72 -16.61
N THR A 255 -9.28 16.59 -17.32
CA THR A 255 -10.28 15.52 -17.23
C THR A 255 -10.01 14.57 -16.06
N GLY A 256 -9.02 14.84 -15.21
CA GLY A 256 -8.74 14.05 -14.01
C GLY A 256 -7.66 12.98 -14.17
N ILE A 257 -6.98 12.94 -15.33
CA ILE A 257 -5.83 12.05 -15.49
C ILE A 257 -4.60 12.59 -14.76
N ASP A 258 -4.01 11.77 -13.88
CA ASP A 258 -2.87 12.15 -13.03
C ASP A 258 -1.74 11.10 -13.10
N VAL A 259 -0.49 11.54 -12.93
CA VAL A 259 0.70 10.68 -13.00
C VAL A 259 0.74 9.53 -11.99
N GLY A 260 0.00 9.62 -10.88
CA GLY A 260 -0.03 8.51 -9.91
C GLY A 260 -1.03 7.39 -10.23
N GLY A 261 -1.95 7.57 -11.21
CA GLY A 261 -2.91 6.54 -11.63
C GLY A 261 -3.84 5.94 -10.56
N TRP A 262 -4.65 6.76 -9.87
CA TRP A 262 -5.38 6.36 -8.65
C TRP A 262 -6.80 5.97 -9.02
N GLN A 263 -7.02 4.69 -9.33
CA GLN A 263 -8.31 4.19 -9.81
C GLN A 263 -8.83 3.08 -8.92
N GLY A 264 -10.13 3.12 -8.62
CA GLY A 264 -10.81 2.06 -7.89
C GLY A 264 -11.13 0.86 -8.78
N LEU A 265 -11.21 -0.29 -8.13
CA LEU A 265 -11.77 -1.52 -8.69
C LEU A 265 -12.90 -1.97 -7.77
N SER A 266 -13.98 -2.46 -8.36
CA SER A 266 -15.12 -3.03 -7.66
C SER A 266 -15.41 -4.41 -8.21
N ILE A 267 -15.90 -5.29 -7.33
CA ILE A 267 -16.35 -6.64 -7.68
C ILE A 267 -17.85 -6.70 -7.40
N ALA A 268 -18.62 -7.28 -8.31
CA ALA A 268 -20.07 -7.39 -8.24
C ALA A 268 -20.56 -8.53 -9.11
N ASP A 269 -21.70 -9.13 -8.80
CA ASP A 269 -22.45 -9.98 -9.75
C ASP A 269 -23.51 -9.09 -10.40
N VAL A 270 -23.23 -8.56 -11.59
CA VAL A 270 -24.13 -7.56 -12.19
C VAL A 270 -25.30 -8.18 -12.95
N ASN A 271 -25.26 -9.49 -13.20
CA ASN A 271 -26.24 -10.19 -14.03
C ASN A 271 -26.98 -11.33 -13.31
N GLY A 272 -26.69 -11.55 -12.02
CA GLY A 272 -27.35 -12.53 -11.15
C GLY A 272 -26.97 -13.98 -11.44
N ASP A 273 -25.81 -14.24 -12.05
CA ASP A 273 -25.36 -15.59 -12.39
C ASP A 273 -24.51 -16.27 -11.30
N ASN A 274 -24.29 -15.58 -10.17
CA ASN A 274 -23.43 -15.94 -9.04
C ASN A 274 -21.94 -16.04 -9.39
N LEU A 275 -21.49 -15.31 -10.42
CA LEU A 275 -20.08 -15.13 -10.74
C LEU A 275 -19.66 -13.68 -10.49
N ASP A 276 -18.49 -13.52 -9.86
CA ASP A 276 -17.89 -12.21 -9.66
C ASP A 276 -17.44 -11.57 -10.98
N ASP A 277 -18.01 -10.41 -11.29
CA ASP A 277 -17.62 -9.50 -12.36
C ASP A 277 -16.68 -8.40 -11.84
N ILE A 278 -16.00 -7.72 -12.77
CA ILE A 278 -15.00 -6.71 -12.44
C ILE A 278 -15.35 -5.38 -13.08
N TYR A 279 -15.52 -4.35 -12.25
CA TYR A 279 -15.65 -2.96 -12.69
C TYR A 279 -14.39 -2.16 -12.35
N ILE A 280 -13.84 -1.43 -13.31
CA ILE A 280 -12.62 -0.65 -13.14
C ILE A 280 -12.90 0.82 -13.47
N ALA A 281 -12.74 1.66 -12.45
CA ALA A 281 -12.81 3.12 -12.57
C ALA A 281 -11.67 3.64 -13.44
N GLN A 282 -11.89 4.75 -14.12
CA GLN A 282 -10.91 5.33 -15.02
C GLN A 282 -10.83 6.85 -14.85
N PRO A 283 -9.64 7.43 -15.11
CA PRO A 283 -9.51 8.86 -15.17
C PRO A 283 -10.38 9.38 -16.32
N GLY A 284 -10.87 10.62 -16.19
CA GLY A 284 -11.79 11.13 -17.17
C GLY A 284 -11.16 11.24 -18.57
N GLY A 285 -11.99 11.07 -19.58
CA GLY A 285 -11.58 10.91 -20.98
C GLY A 285 -11.32 9.46 -21.39
N LEU A 286 -11.18 8.53 -20.43
CA LEU A 286 -11.18 7.09 -20.68
C LEU A 286 -12.51 6.47 -20.21
N PRO A 287 -13.05 5.48 -20.94
CA PRO A 287 -14.26 4.79 -20.49
C PRO A 287 -13.93 3.90 -19.30
N ASN A 288 -14.74 3.98 -18.24
CA ASN A 288 -14.78 2.94 -17.21
C ASN A 288 -15.07 1.58 -17.84
N ARG A 289 -14.56 0.50 -17.22
CA ARG A 289 -14.64 -0.85 -17.79
C ARG A 289 -15.44 -1.79 -16.91
N LEU A 290 -16.43 -2.45 -17.49
CA LEU A 290 -17.14 -3.57 -16.89
C LEU A 290 -16.78 -4.84 -17.66
N TYR A 291 -16.16 -5.78 -16.96
CA TYR A 291 -15.84 -7.10 -17.47
C TYR A 291 -16.71 -8.12 -16.77
N VAL A 292 -17.58 -8.80 -17.53
CA VAL A 292 -18.49 -9.81 -17.01
C VAL A 292 -17.88 -11.19 -17.21
N ARG A 293 -17.87 -11.98 -16.14
CA ARG A 293 -17.28 -13.32 -16.12
C ARG A 293 -18.20 -14.29 -16.83
N ASN A 294 -17.63 -15.21 -17.60
CA ASN A 294 -18.38 -16.30 -18.20
C ASN A 294 -18.14 -17.62 -17.45
N SER A 295 -19.03 -18.59 -17.68
CA SER A 295 -18.96 -19.92 -17.06
C SER A 295 -17.68 -20.72 -17.38
N GLU A 296 -16.91 -20.32 -18.40
CA GLU A 296 -15.61 -20.94 -18.75
C GLU A 296 -14.44 -20.30 -17.98
N GLY A 297 -14.68 -19.26 -17.17
CA GLY A 297 -13.68 -18.56 -16.36
C GLY A 297 -12.99 -17.39 -17.05
N GLY A 298 -13.38 -17.05 -18.29
CA GLY A 298 -12.92 -15.84 -18.98
C GLY A 298 -13.84 -14.65 -18.74
N PHE A 299 -13.50 -13.51 -19.33
CA PHE A 299 -14.30 -12.28 -19.24
C PHE A 299 -14.71 -11.74 -20.61
N GLU A 300 -15.82 -11.00 -20.63
CA GLU A 300 -16.32 -10.24 -21.78
C GLU A 300 -16.48 -8.76 -21.41
N ASP A 301 -16.20 -7.85 -22.35
CA ASP A 301 -16.40 -6.41 -22.12
C ASP A 301 -17.88 -6.03 -22.33
N TRP A 302 -18.54 -5.64 -21.23
CA TRP A 302 -19.93 -5.15 -21.23
C TRP A 302 -20.03 -3.65 -20.96
N SER A 303 -18.90 -2.92 -21.00
CA SER A 303 -18.83 -1.51 -20.58
C SER A 303 -19.83 -0.63 -21.33
N LYS A 304 -19.94 -0.80 -22.65
CA LYS A 304 -20.87 0.02 -23.46
C LYS A 304 -22.33 -0.42 -23.34
N SER A 305 -22.59 -1.72 -23.28
CA SER A 305 -23.96 -2.27 -23.19
C SER A 305 -24.59 -2.05 -21.81
N SER A 306 -23.76 -1.93 -20.78
CA SER A 306 -24.19 -1.65 -19.40
C SER A 306 -24.48 -0.17 -19.12
N PHE A 307 -24.08 0.74 -20.01
CA PHE A 307 -24.23 2.20 -19.86
C PHE A 307 -23.46 2.84 -18.68
N ILE A 308 -22.53 2.12 -18.04
CA ILE A 308 -21.67 2.64 -16.96
C ILE A 308 -20.24 2.95 -17.41
N ASN A 309 -19.98 3.03 -18.72
CA ASN A 309 -18.70 3.42 -19.32
C ASN A 309 -18.56 4.94 -19.55
N PHE A 310 -19.18 5.75 -18.70
CA PHE A 310 -19.07 7.21 -18.79
C PHE A 310 -17.60 7.67 -18.72
N LEU A 311 -17.33 8.84 -19.32
CA LEU A 311 -15.98 9.40 -19.47
C LEU A 311 -15.62 10.40 -18.37
N ASP A 312 -16.52 10.65 -17.42
CA ASP A 312 -16.23 11.43 -16.23
C ASP A 312 -15.21 10.69 -15.35
N SER A 313 -14.26 11.42 -14.78
CA SER A 313 -13.28 10.83 -13.86
C SER A 313 -14.00 10.14 -12.72
N SER A 314 -13.75 8.84 -12.56
CA SER A 314 -14.32 7.99 -11.53
C SER A 314 -13.22 7.50 -10.59
N HIS A 315 -13.53 7.38 -9.30
CA HIS A 315 -12.56 6.91 -8.29
C HIS A 315 -13.14 5.75 -7.48
N GLY A 316 -13.89 6.06 -6.43
CA GLY A 316 -14.53 5.09 -5.55
C GLY A 316 -15.90 4.70 -6.07
N ASN A 317 -16.09 3.42 -6.38
CA ASN A 317 -17.36 2.87 -6.85
C ASN A 317 -17.81 1.74 -5.91
N LEU A 318 -19.11 1.67 -5.68
CA LEU A 318 -19.73 0.66 -4.85
C LEU A 318 -20.88 0.01 -5.63
N PHE A 319 -20.91 -1.32 -5.62
CA PHE A 319 -22.05 -2.10 -6.09
C PHE A 319 -22.81 -2.65 -4.89
N VAL A 320 -24.10 -2.33 -4.79
CA VAL A 320 -24.94 -2.64 -3.63
C VAL A 320 -26.41 -2.53 -4.02
N ASP A 321 -27.28 -3.37 -3.45
CA ASP A 321 -28.72 -3.33 -3.66
C ASP A 321 -29.32 -2.12 -2.91
N LEU A 322 -29.73 -1.07 -3.63
CA LEU A 322 -30.19 0.19 -3.02
C LEU A 322 -31.71 0.30 -2.94
N ASP A 323 -32.45 -0.51 -3.69
CA ASP A 323 -33.92 -0.51 -3.66
C ASP A 323 -34.53 -1.85 -3.19
N ASN A 324 -33.69 -2.74 -2.67
CA ASN A 324 -34.03 -4.01 -2.04
C ASN A 324 -34.75 -4.98 -3.00
N ASP A 325 -34.36 -4.99 -4.27
CA ASP A 325 -34.95 -5.84 -5.30
C ASP A 325 -34.12 -7.10 -5.63
N GLY A 326 -32.91 -7.20 -5.05
CA GLY A 326 -32.02 -8.34 -5.14
C GLY A 326 -30.92 -8.23 -6.20
N ASP A 327 -30.84 -7.14 -6.96
CA ASP A 327 -29.69 -6.85 -7.81
C ASP A 327 -28.82 -5.68 -7.34
N GLN A 328 -27.54 -5.70 -7.72
CA GLN A 328 -26.58 -4.72 -7.25
C GLN A 328 -26.58 -3.48 -8.15
N ASP A 329 -26.93 -2.34 -7.56
CA ASP A 329 -26.87 -1.00 -8.16
C ASP A 329 -25.49 -0.38 -8.03
N LEU A 330 -25.20 0.62 -8.87
CA LEU A 330 -23.93 1.33 -8.83
C LEU A 330 -24.06 2.71 -8.19
N VAL A 331 -23.30 2.94 -7.12
CA VAL A 331 -22.93 4.28 -6.65
C VAL A 331 -21.52 4.60 -7.12
N ALA A 332 -21.40 5.51 -8.08
CA ALA A 332 -20.13 5.94 -8.63
C ALA A 332 -19.70 7.31 -8.11
N GLY A 333 -18.51 7.37 -7.51
CA GLY A 333 -17.84 8.60 -7.14
C GLY A 333 -17.18 9.25 -8.35
N VAL A 334 -17.78 10.33 -8.85
CA VAL A 334 -17.28 11.13 -9.98
C VAL A 334 -16.75 12.48 -9.52
N GLN A 335 -15.99 13.17 -10.39
CA GLN A 335 -15.37 14.45 -10.05
C GLN A 335 -16.33 15.46 -9.39
N GLU A 336 -17.58 15.57 -9.85
CA GLU A 336 -18.56 16.53 -9.32
C GLU A 336 -19.33 16.05 -8.07
N GLY A 337 -19.31 14.77 -7.76
CA GLY A 337 -20.08 14.18 -6.67
C GLY A 337 -20.41 12.71 -6.97
N LEU A 338 -21.67 12.32 -6.82
CA LEU A 338 -22.09 10.93 -6.98
C LEU A 338 -23.02 10.77 -8.18
N MET A 339 -22.90 9.64 -8.86
CA MET A 339 -23.87 9.14 -9.82
C MET A 339 -24.42 7.81 -9.30
N ILE A 340 -25.74 7.73 -9.16
CA ILE A 340 -26.44 6.53 -8.70
C ILE A 340 -27.20 5.95 -9.88
N MET A 341 -26.90 4.69 -10.18
CA MET A 341 -27.36 3.97 -11.35
C MET A 341 -28.06 2.70 -10.90
N GLU A 342 -29.33 2.56 -11.26
CA GLU A 342 -30.11 1.35 -11.02
C GLU A 342 -29.71 0.27 -12.02
N ASN A 343 -29.50 -0.95 -11.55
CA ASN A 343 -29.39 -2.14 -12.37
C ASN A 343 -30.78 -2.74 -12.62
N ASN A 344 -30.93 -3.51 -13.69
CA ASN A 344 -32.20 -4.14 -14.04
C ASN A 344 -32.17 -5.68 -13.87
N GLY A 345 -31.23 -6.15 -13.05
CA GLY A 345 -30.89 -7.56 -12.85
C GLY A 345 -30.16 -8.24 -14.02
N ALA A 346 -29.85 -7.50 -15.10
CA ALA A 346 -29.19 -8.05 -16.30
C ALA A 346 -27.94 -7.27 -16.72
N GLY A 347 -27.40 -6.46 -15.81
CA GLY A 347 -26.18 -5.66 -16.03
C GLY A 347 -26.40 -4.46 -16.95
N VAL A 348 -27.64 -3.96 -17.08
CA VAL A 348 -27.98 -2.78 -17.87
C VAL A 348 -28.47 -1.68 -16.94
N PHE A 349 -27.69 -0.60 -16.84
CA PHE A 349 -27.90 0.39 -15.82
C PHE A 349 -28.61 1.64 -16.32
N SER A 350 -29.45 2.22 -15.48
CA SER A 350 -30.16 3.47 -15.74
C SER A 350 -29.87 4.52 -14.66
N LYS A 351 -29.59 5.76 -15.07
CA LYS A 351 -29.29 6.83 -14.11
C LYS A 351 -30.54 7.20 -13.31
N ARG A 352 -30.48 7.08 -11.98
CA ARG A 352 -31.54 7.49 -11.06
C ARG A 352 -31.27 8.84 -10.42
N VAL A 353 -30.08 9.02 -9.84
CA VAL A 353 -29.73 10.23 -9.08
C VAL A 353 -28.34 10.73 -9.48
N ALA A 354 -28.17 12.06 -9.50
CA ALA A 354 -26.86 12.69 -9.48
C ALA A 354 -26.82 13.66 -8.31
N GLN A 355 -25.93 13.41 -7.36
CA GLN A 355 -25.79 14.21 -6.16
C GLN A 355 -24.50 15.02 -6.24
N LEU A 356 -24.62 16.34 -6.23
CA LEU A 356 -23.45 17.22 -6.26
C LEU A 356 -22.80 17.31 -4.87
N LEU A 357 -21.47 17.21 -4.86
CA LEU A 357 -20.62 17.46 -3.70
C LEU A 357 -19.67 18.62 -4.05
N PRO A 358 -20.13 19.87 -4.08
CA PRO A 358 -19.34 20.99 -4.62
C PRO A 358 -18.14 21.37 -3.75
N SER A 359 -18.06 20.87 -2.52
CA SER A 359 -16.97 21.18 -1.57
C SER A 359 -15.91 20.09 -1.45
N ALA A 360 -16.10 18.90 -2.04
CA ALA A 360 -15.12 17.83 -1.99
C ALA A 360 -15.27 16.82 -3.15
N VAL A 361 -14.20 16.09 -3.44
CA VAL A 361 -14.21 14.99 -4.43
C VAL A 361 -14.33 13.66 -3.68
N PRO A 362 -15.24 12.75 -4.08
CA PRO A 362 -15.35 11.41 -3.49
C PRO A 362 -14.21 10.49 -3.95
N TYR A 363 -13.67 9.69 -3.03
CA TYR A 363 -12.57 8.75 -3.30
C TYR A 363 -12.89 7.30 -2.94
N SER A 364 -13.72 7.06 -1.92
CA SER A 364 -14.29 5.74 -1.63
C SER A 364 -15.69 5.87 -1.06
N ILE A 365 -16.44 4.79 -1.19
CA ILE A 365 -17.84 4.68 -0.79
C ILE A 365 -17.98 3.32 -0.10
N THR A 366 -18.66 3.29 1.04
CA THR A 366 -18.96 2.07 1.80
C THR A 366 -20.37 2.14 2.34
N ALA A 367 -21.06 1.01 2.45
CA ALA A 367 -22.46 0.94 2.83
C ALA A 367 -22.69 0.04 4.05
N ALA A 368 -23.71 0.38 4.82
CA ALA A 368 -24.26 -0.38 5.92
C ALA A 368 -25.67 0.16 6.24
N ASP A 369 -26.56 -0.70 6.71
CA ASP A 369 -27.83 -0.28 7.33
C ASP A 369 -27.52 0.17 8.77
N TYR A 370 -27.06 1.41 8.95
CA TYR A 370 -26.57 1.89 10.24
C TYR A 370 -27.72 2.29 11.18
N ASP A 371 -28.90 2.60 10.66
CA ASP A 371 -30.09 2.97 11.45
C ASP A 371 -31.17 1.88 11.53
N LYS A 372 -30.87 0.68 11.01
CA LYS A 372 -31.65 -0.55 11.13
C LYS A 372 -33.05 -0.42 10.56
N ASP A 373 -33.19 0.36 9.49
CA ASP A 373 -34.47 0.57 8.81
C ASP A 373 -34.69 -0.41 7.64
N GLY A 374 -33.66 -1.18 7.29
CA GLY A 374 -33.67 -2.20 6.25
C GLY A 374 -33.20 -1.71 4.88
N ASP A 375 -32.94 -0.41 4.71
CA ASP A 375 -32.36 0.15 3.50
C ASP A 375 -30.85 0.37 3.70
N LEU A 376 -30.03 0.03 2.70
CA LEU A 376 -28.59 0.26 2.81
C LEU A 376 -28.26 1.75 2.62
N ASP A 377 -27.63 2.32 3.64
CA ASP A 377 -27.07 3.66 3.64
C ASP A 377 -25.61 3.65 3.17
N PHE A 378 -25.05 4.82 2.86
CA PHE A 378 -23.64 4.89 2.47
C PHE A 378 -22.89 6.11 2.96
N HIS A 379 -21.64 5.86 3.34
CA HIS A 379 -20.65 6.87 3.69
C HIS A 379 -19.67 7.09 2.54
N VAL A 380 -19.31 8.35 2.31
CA VAL A 380 -18.44 8.80 1.22
C VAL A 380 -17.20 9.49 1.78
N CYS A 381 -16.05 8.86 1.61
CA CYS A 381 -14.76 9.47 1.91
C CYS A 381 -14.41 10.53 0.87
N CYS A 382 -13.99 11.69 1.36
CA CYS A 382 -13.71 12.87 0.59
C CYS A 382 -12.30 13.36 0.90
N TYR A 383 -11.41 13.30 -0.10
CA TYR A 383 -9.99 13.59 0.14
C TYR A 383 -9.65 15.08 0.01
N ASN A 384 -9.89 15.66 -1.18
CA ASN A 384 -9.57 17.05 -1.46
C ASN A 384 -10.78 17.96 -1.26
N ARG A 385 -10.56 19.11 -0.62
CA ARG A 385 -11.52 20.22 -0.67
C ARG A 385 -11.49 20.85 -2.06
N LYS A 386 -12.67 21.05 -2.65
CA LYS A 386 -12.82 21.85 -3.88
C LYS A 386 -12.72 23.34 -3.51
N ALA A 387 -11.60 23.98 -3.84
CA ALA A 387 -11.45 25.43 -3.83
C ALA A 387 -11.27 25.89 -5.28
N GLY A 388 -12.10 26.83 -5.74
CA GLY A 388 -12.33 27.12 -7.17
C GLY A 388 -11.10 27.30 -8.07
N VAL A 389 -11.32 27.16 -9.39
CA VAL A 389 -10.41 27.31 -10.56
C VAL A 389 -9.05 26.56 -10.52
N GLN A 390 -8.66 25.94 -9.41
CA GLN A 390 -7.44 25.12 -9.30
C GLN A 390 -7.82 23.66 -8.99
N HIS A 391 -8.45 23.02 -9.98
CA HIS A 391 -9.02 21.67 -9.88
C HIS A 391 -7.97 20.53 -9.72
N HIS A 392 -6.66 20.84 -9.73
CA HIS A 392 -5.56 19.83 -9.74
C HIS A 392 -4.45 20.11 -8.73
N LEU A 393 -4.64 21.02 -7.78
CA LEU A 393 -3.70 21.18 -6.69
C LEU A 393 -4.27 20.48 -5.46
N PHE A 394 -3.66 19.34 -5.09
CA PHE A 394 -3.87 18.72 -3.80
C PHE A 394 -3.90 19.80 -2.73
N ALA A 395 -4.97 19.85 -1.94
CA ALA A 395 -5.01 20.76 -0.81
C ALA A 395 -3.79 20.42 0.05
N ARG A 396 -2.91 21.39 0.29
CA ARG A 396 -1.71 21.12 1.08
C ARG A 396 -2.16 20.73 2.49
N PRO A 397 -1.80 19.55 3.01
CA PRO A 397 -2.16 19.17 4.37
C PRO A 397 -1.44 20.10 5.35
N VAL A 398 -2.19 20.85 6.16
CA VAL A 398 -1.63 21.84 7.08
C VAL A 398 -2.30 21.77 8.46
N PRO A 399 -1.53 21.58 9.54
CA PRO A 399 -0.16 21.03 9.53
C PRO A 399 -0.17 19.58 9.04
N TYR A 400 0.93 19.11 8.44
CA TYR A 400 1.03 17.74 7.89
C TYR A 400 0.58 16.64 8.88
N HIS A 401 1.01 16.74 10.15
CA HIS A 401 0.79 15.73 11.17
C HIS A 401 -0.60 15.76 11.84
N ASP A 402 -1.41 16.81 11.59
CA ASP A 402 -2.77 16.96 12.13
C ASP A 402 -3.66 17.74 11.15
N ALA A 403 -3.57 17.42 9.87
CA ALA A 403 -4.24 18.17 8.83
C ALA A 403 -5.77 18.06 8.98
N ASN A 404 -6.47 19.20 8.99
CA ASN A 404 -7.94 19.25 9.12
C ASN A 404 -8.58 20.20 8.09
N ASN A 405 -7.95 20.27 6.92
CA ASN A 405 -8.30 21.14 5.81
C ASN A 405 -8.58 20.36 4.50
N GLY A 406 -8.82 19.05 4.62
CA GLY A 406 -9.21 18.18 3.52
C GLY A 406 -10.69 18.30 3.16
N GLY A 407 -11.15 17.36 2.32
CA GLY A 407 -12.55 17.21 1.97
C GLY A 407 -13.42 16.87 3.18
N ARG A 408 -14.68 17.29 3.16
CA ARG A 408 -15.64 16.89 4.20
C ARG A 408 -16.30 15.58 3.79
N ASN A 409 -16.19 14.53 4.59
CA ASN A 409 -16.89 13.26 4.30
C ASN A 409 -18.39 13.43 4.47
N VAL A 410 -19.15 12.54 3.84
CA VAL A 410 -20.60 12.65 3.78
C VAL A 410 -21.25 11.31 4.10
N LEU A 411 -22.20 11.31 5.03
CA LEU A 411 -23.12 10.20 5.25
C LEU A 411 -24.46 10.49 4.57
N PHE A 412 -24.89 9.57 3.71
CA PHE A 412 -26.20 9.58 3.06
C PHE A 412 -27.06 8.49 3.65
N ARG A 413 -28.26 8.87 4.09
CA ARG A 413 -29.32 7.91 4.41
C ARG A 413 -30.18 7.65 3.19
N ASN A 414 -30.51 6.38 2.94
CA ASN A 414 -31.47 5.94 1.95
C ASN A 414 -32.87 5.97 2.58
N ASP A 415 -33.72 6.93 2.18
CA ASP A 415 -35.11 7.01 2.65
C ASP A 415 -36.06 6.17 1.74
N GLY A 416 -35.51 5.20 1.00
CA GLY A 416 -36.18 4.39 -0.02
C GLY A 416 -36.59 5.18 -1.27
N ASN A 417 -37.13 4.46 -2.28
CA ASN A 417 -37.61 5.05 -3.55
C ASN A 417 -36.58 5.99 -4.22
N TRP A 418 -35.31 5.61 -4.20
CA TRP A 418 -34.20 6.40 -4.76
C TRP A 418 -34.05 7.80 -4.14
N GLN A 419 -34.46 7.98 -2.89
CA GLN A 419 -34.30 9.24 -2.13
C GLN A 419 -33.12 9.12 -1.17
N PHE A 420 -32.07 9.90 -1.41
CA PHE A 420 -30.87 9.90 -0.57
C PHE A 420 -30.68 11.24 0.10
N LYS A 421 -30.55 11.24 1.43
CA LYS A 421 -30.45 12.46 2.23
C LYS A 421 -29.09 12.55 2.91
N ASN A 422 -28.41 13.68 2.75
CA ASN A 422 -27.20 13.97 3.51
C ASN A 422 -27.56 14.23 4.98
N VAL A 423 -27.22 13.28 5.85
CA VAL A 423 -27.52 13.30 7.28
C VAL A 423 -26.28 13.50 8.16
N THR A 424 -25.10 13.69 7.57
CA THR A 424 -23.80 13.87 8.25
C THR A 424 -23.84 14.71 9.54
N VAL A 425 -24.48 15.89 9.50
CA VAL A 425 -24.59 16.77 10.69
C VAL A 425 -25.63 16.25 11.68
N LEU A 426 -26.74 15.72 11.16
CA LEU A 426 -27.87 15.26 11.97
C LEU A 426 -27.47 14.04 12.81
N GLU A 427 -26.66 13.15 12.25
CA GLU A 427 -26.22 11.92 12.93
C GLU A 427 -24.92 12.11 13.73
N GLY A 428 -24.33 13.32 13.76
CA GLY A 428 -23.16 13.61 14.62
C GLY A 428 -21.78 13.39 14.00
N MET A 429 -21.71 13.01 12.74
CA MET A 429 -20.46 12.76 12.01
C MET A 429 -19.69 14.04 11.59
N GLU A 430 -19.85 15.18 12.27
CA GLU A 430 -19.05 16.38 12.00
C GLU A 430 -17.73 16.45 12.79
N GLN A 431 -17.63 15.70 13.89
CA GLN A 431 -16.45 15.69 14.73
C GLN A 431 -15.26 15.12 13.93
N ASN A 432 -14.19 15.89 13.74
CA ASN A 432 -13.00 15.46 12.97
C ASN A 432 -13.25 15.09 11.49
N ASN A 433 -14.31 15.59 10.87
CA ASN A 433 -14.73 15.19 9.52
C ASN A 433 -14.18 16.06 8.36
N ARG A 434 -12.94 16.58 8.46
CA ARG A 434 -12.29 17.37 7.38
C ARG A 434 -10.84 16.96 7.15
N ARG A 435 -10.60 15.66 7.23
CA ARG A 435 -9.30 15.03 7.01
C ARG A 435 -9.13 14.68 5.52
N PHE A 436 -8.04 14.00 5.19
CA PHE A 436 -7.74 13.54 3.84
C PHE A 436 -8.09 12.06 3.73
N SER A 437 -9.39 11.76 3.64
CA SER A 437 -9.91 10.39 3.78
C SER A 437 -9.84 9.61 2.47
N TYR A 438 -9.26 8.41 2.50
CA TYR A 438 -9.26 7.48 1.37
C TYR A 438 -10.18 6.30 1.55
N ALA A 439 -10.31 5.78 2.76
CA ALA A 439 -11.00 4.52 3.00
C ALA A 439 -11.75 4.57 4.32
N ALA A 440 -12.89 3.89 4.33
CA ALA A 440 -13.63 3.63 5.53
C ALA A 440 -14.20 2.22 5.46
N SER A 441 -14.41 1.60 6.61
CA SER A 441 -15.04 0.29 6.71
C SER A 441 -15.91 0.21 7.94
N TRP A 442 -17.11 -0.31 7.76
CA TRP A 442 -18.05 -0.57 8.84
C TRP A 442 -17.70 -1.86 9.58
N GLU A 443 -17.91 -1.90 10.90
CA GLU A 443 -17.84 -3.08 11.75
C GLU A 443 -18.56 -2.83 13.08
N ASP A 444 -19.14 -3.85 13.69
CA ASP A 444 -19.63 -3.83 15.07
C ASP A 444 -18.46 -4.15 16.01
N TYR A 445 -17.61 -3.15 16.30
CA TYR A 445 -16.31 -3.44 16.92
C TYR A 445 -16.42 -3.79 18.41
N ASP A 446 -17.52 -3.38 19.07
CA ASP A 446 -17.79 -3.65 20.47
C ASP A 446 -18.90 -4.69 20.71
N ASN A 447 -19.38 -5.33 19.64
CA ASN A 447 -20.37 -6.41 19.65
C ASN A 447 -21.71 -6.00 20.30
N ASP A 448 -22.12 -4.73 20.14
CA ASP A 448 -23.41 -4.22 20.63
C ASP A 448 -24.55 -4.35 19.60
N GLY A 449 -24.19 -4.77 18.39
CA GLY A 449 -25.09 -5.01 17.27
C GLY A 449 -25.29 -3.79 16.37
N ASP A 450 -24.66 -2.64 16.65
CA ASP A 450 -24.72 -1.44 15.84
C ASP A 450 -23.48 -1.32 14.94
N MET A 451 -23.66 -0.89 13.69
CA MET A 451 -22.52 -0.74 12.78
C MET A 451 -21.76 0.55 13.10
N ASP A 452 -20.49 0.42 13.48
CA ASP A 452 -19.55 1.52 13.69
C ASP A 452 -18.70 1.77 12.45
N LEU A 453 -18.08 2.95 12.35
CA LEU A 453 -17.31 3.33 11.16
C LEU A 453 -15.90 3.78 11.51
N TYR A 454 -14.89 3.06 11.01
CA TYR A 454 -13.52 3.52 11.03
C TYR A 454 -13.13 4.17 9.70
N ILE A 455 -12.49 5.34 9.76
CA ILE A 455 -12.04 6.13 8.61
C ILE A 455 -10.51 6.27 8.68
N ALA A 456 -9.84 5.78 7.63
CA ALA A 456 -8.42 5.98 7.39
C ALA A 456 -8.16 7.25 6.57
N ASN A 457 -7.26 8.07 7.11
CA ASN A 457 -6.85 9.35 6.56
C ASN A 457 -5.38 9.31 6.19
N ASP A 458 -5.03 9.83 5.02
CA ASP A 458 -3.64 9.98 4.56
C ASP A 458 -2.88 11.02 5.38
N PHE A 459 -3.60 12.07 5.83
CA PHE A 459 -3.04 13.12 6.67
C PHE A 459 -3.96 13.47 7.82
N GLY A 460 -3.33 13.67 8.98
CA GLY A 460 -4.01 13.84 10.26
C GLY A 460 -4.30 12.50 10.93
N ARG A 461 -5.15 12.54 11.96
CA ARG A 461 -5.60 11.33 12.66
C ARG A 461 -6.64 10.57 11.86
N ASN A 462 -6.67 9.25 12.02
CA ASN A 462 -7.81 8.39 11.72
C ASN A 462 -8.91 8.55 12.77
N ASN A 463 -10.11 8.11 12.41
CA ASN A 463 -11.31 8.31 13.22
C ASN A 463 -12.15 7.05 13.29
N LEU A 464 -12.45 6.57 14.51
CA LEU A 464 -13.49 5.58 14.80
C LEU A 464 -14.73 6.32 15.32
N TYR A 465 -15.84 6.20 14.60
CA TYR A 465 -17.14 6.70 15.01
C TYR A 465 -17.97 5.55 15.53
N ARG A 466 -18.26 5.54 16.85
CA ARG A 466 -19.19 4.58 17.44
C ARG A 466 -20.63 5.02 17.18
N ASN A 467 -21.49 4.09 16.81
CA ASN A 467 -22.92 4.26 16.58
C ASN A 467 -23.70 3.89 17.84
N ASP A 468 -24.09 4.88 18.63
CA ASP A 468 -24.92 4.66 19.82
C ASP A 468 -26.42 4.56 19.42
N HIS A 469 -26.81 3.54 18.64
CA HIS A 469 -28.17 3.41 18.10
C HIS A 469 -29.22 3.35 19.23
N GLY A 470 -30.35 4.03 19.04
CA GLY A 470 -31.47 3.98 19.99
C GLY A 470 -31.26 4.77 21.30
N VAL A 471 -30.11 5.41 21.50
CA VAL A 471 -29.90 6.33 22.63
C VAL A 471 -30.77 7.58 22.47
N SER A 472 -31.72 7.76 23.39
CA SER A 472 -32.65 8.89 23.36
C SER A 472 -31.97 10.20 23.76
N GLY A 473 -32.03 11.20 22.86
CA GLY A 473 -31.62 12.59 23.16
C GLY A 473 -30.13 12.91 22.96
N GLY A 474 -29.37 12.03 22.28
CA GLY A 474 -27.98 12.25 21.87
C GLY A 474 -27.80 12.31 20.34
N LEU A 475 -26.59 12.64 19.89
CA LEU A 475 -26.15 12.39 18.52
C LEU A 475 -25.81 10.90 18.39
N ARG A 476 -26.16 10.29 17.25
CA ARG A 476 -25.97 8.86 17.01
C ARG A 476 -24.48 8.46 16.95
N PHE A 477 -23.69 9.17 16.16
CA PHE A 477 -22.26 8.90 16.02
C PHE A 477 -21.41 9.80 16.91
N LYS A 478 -20.38 9.20 17.53
CA LYS A 478 -19.35 9.90 18.32
C LYS A 478 -17.96 9.41 17.94
N ASP A 479 -17.00 10.32 17.74
CA ASP A 479 -15.60 9.93 17.59
C ASP A 479 -15.05 9.44 18.94
N VAL A 480 -14.75 8.13 19.01
CA VAL A 480 -14.23 7.45 20.19
C VAL A 480 -12.76 7.04 20.03
N SER A 481 -12.07 7.47 18.98
CA SER A 481 -10.74 6.94 18.65
C SER A 481 -9.71 7.10 19.78
N GLU A 482 -9.75 8.24 20.49
CA GLU A 482 -8.89 8.49 21.66
C GLU A 482 -9.30 7.65 22.86
N GLU A 483 -10.61 7.47 23.05
CA GLU A 483 -11.19 6.72 24.16
C GLU A 483 -10.76 5.25 24.09
N VAL A 484 -10.82 4.65 22.90
CA VAL A 484 -10.57 3.22 22.71
C VAL A 484 -9.15 2.86 22.27
N GLY A 485 -8.30 3.86 21.97
CA GLY A 485 -6.87 3.63 21.70
C GLY A 485 -6.50 3.36 20.23
N VAL A 486 -7.32 3.81 19.27
CA VAL A 486 -7.11 3.61 17.83
C VAL A 486 -6.75 4.89 17.08
N VAL A 487 -6.29 5.94 17.79
CA VAL A 487 -5.74 7.12 17.12
C VAL A 487 -4.48 6.73 16.36
N ASP A 488 -4.59 6.78 15.05
CA ASP A 488 -3.48 6.57 14.15
C ASP A 488 -3.26 7.79 13.28
N ILE A 489 -2.01 8.22 13.14
CA ILE A 489 -1.61 9.37 12.32
C ILE A 489 -0.70 8.95 11.17
N GLY A 490 -0.58 7.65 10.87
CA GLY A 490 0.08 7.18 9.67
C GLY A 490 -0.73 7.54 8.41
N PRO A 491 -0.12 7.47 7.22
CA PRO A 491 -0.79 7.73 5.96
C PRO A 491 -1.72 6.56 5.58
N GLY A 492 -2.92 6.56 6.16
CA GLY A 492 -3.89 5.48 6.04
C GLY A 492 -4.50 5.37 4.65
N MET A 493 -4.38 4.20 4.02
CA MET A 493 -4.87 3.93 2.66
C MET A 493 -6.03 2.95 2.59
N SER A 494 -6.17 2.07 3.58
CA SER A 494 -7.28 1.12 3.67
C SER A 494 -7.53 0.70 5.12
N VAL A 495 -8.71 0.13 5.34
CA VAL A 495 -9.20 -0.35 6.63
C VAL A 495 -9.67 -1.78 6.41
N SER A 496 -9.23 -2.71 7.25
CA SER A 496 -9.73 -4.08 7.27
C SER A 496 -9.99 -4.50 8.71
N TRP A 497 -11.18 -5.05 8.93
CA TRP A 497 -11.56 -5.70 10.18
C TRP A 497 -11.37 -7.21 10.05
N GLY A 498 -10.98 -7.86 11.14
CA GLY A 498 -10.80 -9.31 11.18
C GLY A 498 -10.37 -9.79 12.56
N ASP A 499 -10.84 -10.96 12.97
CA ASP A 499 -10.49 -11.60 14.25
C ASP A 499 -9.24 -12.47 14.05
N TYR A 500 -8.06 -11.85 14.05
CA TYR A 500 -6.83 -12.56 13.65
C TYR A 500 -6.34 -13.56 14.71
N ASP A 501 -6.82 -13.43 15.95
CA ASP A 501 -6.48 -14.32 17.06
C ASP A 501 -7.65 -15.18 17.57
N ASN A 502 -8.77 -15.17 16.84
CA ASN A 502 -9.97 -15.97 17.10
C ASN A 502 -10.55 -15.75 18.51
N ASN A 503 -10.53 -14.51 19.01
CA ASN A 503 -11.04 -14.15 20.33
C ASN A 503 -12.53 -13.73 20.32
N GLY A 504 -13.16 -13.64 19.14
CA GLY A 504 -14.55 -13.22 18.95
C GLY A 504 -14.74 -11.70 18.94
N SER A 505 -13.67 -10.91 18.87
CA SER A 505 -13.71 -9.45 18.79
C SER A 505 -12.88 -9.02 17.59
N PRO A 506 -13.46 -8.29 16.61
CA PRO A 506 -12.75 -7.93 15.40
C PRO A 506 -11.59 -6.98 15.71
N ASP A 507 -10.40 -7.33 15.25
CA ASP A 507 -9.22 -6.50 15.27
C ASP A 507 -9.19 -5.56 14.05
N LEU A 508 -8.49 -4.45 14.21
CA LEU A 508 -8.42 -3.41 13.19
C LEU A 508 -7.03 -3.35 12.56
N TYR A 509 -6.97 -3.59 11.26
CA TYR A 509 -5.77 -3.39 10.46
C TYR A 509 -5.91 -2.17 9.54
N VAL A 510 -4.89 -1.32 9.53
CA VAL A 510 -4.82 -0.12 8.69
C VAL A 510 -3.54 -0.14 7.86
N SER A 511 -3.69 -0.20 6.54
CA SER A 511 -2.55 -0.10 5.63
C SER A 511 -2.01 1.33 5.60
N ASN A 512 -0.69 1.46 5.67
CA ASN A 512 0.05 2.72 5.66
C ASN A 512 1.30 2.60 4.77
N MET A 513 2.21 3.58 4.84
CA MET A 513 3.47 3.59 4.09
C MET A 513 4.67 3.29 4.99
N PHE A 514 5.26 2.12 4.83
CA PHE A 514 6.51 1.76 5.51
C PHE A 514 7.72 2.42 4.82
N SER A 515 8.53 3.14 5.59
CA SER A 515 9.77 3.75 5.10
C SER A 515 11.00 3.33 5.91
N SER A 516 11.83 2.46 5.34
CA SER A 516 13.10 2.06 5.99
C SER A 516 14.03 3.25 6.24
N ALA A 517 14.14 4.17 5.28
CA ALA A 517 14.93 5.40 5.45
C ALA A 517 14.28 6.34 6.48
N GLY A 518 12.96 6.47 6.45
CA GLY A 518 12.20 7.25 7.43
C GLY A 518 12.46 6.79 8.87
N ASN A 519 12.43 5.49 9.13
CA ASN A 519 12.70 4.94 10.48
C ASN A 519 14.11 5.28 10.97
N ARG A 520 15.12 5.21 10.08
CA ARG A 520 16.50 5.56 10.39
C ARG A 520 16.76 7.05 10.56
N ILE A 521 16.09 7.90 9.77
CA ILE A 521 16.32 9.35 9.79
C ILE A 521 15.54 10.01 10.93
N THR A 522 14.26 9.68 11.09
CA THR A 522 13.34 10.36 12.02
C THR A 522 13.68 10.11 13.49
N SER A 523 14.30 8.98 13.80
CA SER A 523 14.73 8.60 15.15
C SER A 523 15.98 9.37 15.64
N GLN A 524 16.72 10.02 14.74
CA GLN A 524 17.95 10.72 15.10
C GLN A 524 17.69 12.04 15.83
N LYS A 525 18.56 12.37 16.78
CA LYS A 525 18.44 13.60 17.60
C LYS A 525 18.45 14.89 16.78
N ARG A 526 19.14 14.92 15.63
CA ARG A 526 19.19 16.12 14.79
C ARG A 526 17.92 16.33 13.96
N PHE A 527 17.17 15.27 13.70
CA PHE A 527 15.96 15.35 12.87
C PHE A 527 14.91 16.20 13.57
N HIS A 528 14.55 17.32 12.93
CA HIS A 528 13.71 18.38 13.49
C HIS A 528 14.06 18.71 14.95
N ASN A 529 15.34 18.94 15.25
CA ASN A 529 15.82 19.20 16.61
C ASN A 529 15.20 20.45 17.29
N SER A 530 14.61 21.35 16.51
CA SER A 530 13.87 22.52 17.00
C SER A 530 12.40 22.24 17.31
N ALA A 531 11.87 21.10 16.86
CA ALA A 531 10.50 20.69 17.16
C ALA A 531 10.41 20.00 18.54
N ASP A 532 9.24 20.07 19.15
CA ASP A 532 8.95 19.36 20.39
C ASP A 532 8.91 17.83 20.18
N GLN A 533 8.93 17.08 21.30
CA GLN A 533 9.00 15.63 21.26
C GLN A 533 7.73 14.98 20.65
N ASN A 534 6.55 15.57 20.83
CA ASN A 534 5.32 15.02 20.26
C ASN A 534 5.34 15.13 18.74
N THR A 535 5.71 16.30 18.21
CA THR A 535 5.90 16.50 16.77
C THR A 535 6.92 15.52 16.19
N ARG A 536 8.05 15.28 16.89
CA ARG A 536 9.06 14.29 16.46
C ARG A 536 8.53 12.86 16.50
N ASN A 537 7.75 12.49 17.52
CA ASN A 537 7.08 11.19 17.60
C ASN A 537 6.10 10.98 16.44
N HIS A 538 5.43 12.03 15.98
CA HIS A 538 4.53 11.94 14.82
C HIS A 538 5.27 11.55 13.54
N TYR A 539 6.45 12.13 13.28
CA TYR A 539 7.28 11.72 12.15
C TYR A 539 7.78 10.27 12.27
N ILE A 540 8.18 9.84 13.47
CA ILE A 540 8.57 8.45 13.73
C ILE A 540 7.40 7.51 13.45
N ARG A 541 6.20 7.83 13.94
CA ARG A 541 4.99 7.05 13.66
C ARG A 541 4.70 7.00 12.17
N HIS A 542 4.79 8.11 11.46
CA HIS A 542 4.56 8.18 10.01
C HIS A 542 5.47 7.23 9.21
N ALA A 543 6.72 7.03 9.65
CA ALA A 543 7.66 6.13 8.98
C ALA A 543 7.47 4.64 9.32
N ARG A 544 6.80 4.32 10.42
CA ARG A 544 6.67 2.96 10.97
C ARG A 544 5.99 1.97 10.02
N GLY A 545 5.12 2.45 9.14
CA GLY A 545 4.27 1.62 8.28
C GLY A 545 2.93 1.28 8.92
N ASN A 546 2.42 0.10 8.61
CA ASN A 546 1.04 -0.32 8.85
C ASN A 546 0.71 -0.45 10.34
N SER A 547 -0.58 -0.49 10.65
CA SER A 547 -1.09 -0.65 12.01
C SER A 547 -1.93 -1.88 12.14
N LEU A 548 -1.76 -2.59 13.24
CA LEU A 548 -2.68 -3.61 13.75
C LEU A 548 -3.04 -3.22 15.18
N PHE A 549 -4.30 -2.91 15.39
CA PHE A 549 -4.89 -2.64 16.69
C PHE A 549 -5.66 -3.89 17.10
N LYS A 550 -5.12 -4.59 18.11
CA LYS A 550 -5.72 -5.76 18.68
C LYS A 550 -6.89 -5.36 19.58
N ASN A 551 -8.08 -5.87 19.32
CA ASN A 551 -9.24 -5.69 20.19
C ASN A 551 -9.09 -6.57 21.44
N LEU A 552 -9.31 -5.97 22.61
CA LEU A 552 -9.14 -6.67 23.89
C LEU A 552 -10.44 -7.33 24.39
N GLY A 553 -11.53 -7.27 23.60
CA GLY A 553 -12.84 -7.82 23.95
C GLY A 553 -13.59 -7.04 25.04
N ASN A 554 -13.15 -5.82 25.31
CA ASN A 554 -13.74 -4.92 26.30
C ASN A 554 -14.01 -3.51 25.75
N GLY A 555 -14.03 -3.38 24.41
CA GLY A 555 -14.20 -2.10 23.70
C GLY A 555 -12.93 -1.25 23.58
N PHE A 556 -11.77 -1.76 24.02
CA PHE A 556 -10.48 -1.07 23.88
C PHE A 556 -9.51 -1.86 23.00
N PHE A 557 -8.55 -1.14 22.43
CA PHE A 557 -7.54 -1.70 21.55
C PHE A 557 -6.12 -1.50 22.09
N GLU A 558 -5.22 -2.41 21.70
CA GLU A 558 -3.78 -2.30 21.89
C GLU A 558 -3.05 -2.31 20.54
N ASP A 559 -2.06 -1.44 20.35
CA ASP A 559 -1.23 -1.45 19.15
C ASP A 559 -0.27 -2.66 19.16
N HIS A 560 -0.57 -3.67 18.33
CA HIS A 560 0.22 -4.89 18.15
C HIS A 560 1.08 -4.88 16.88
N SER A 561 1.14 -3.75 16.16
CA SER A 561 1.72 -3.65 14.81
C SER A 561 3.16 -4.15 14.70
N ILE A 562 4.01 -3.79 15.68
CA ILE A 562 5.43 -4.17 15.69
C ILE A 562 5.61 -5.59 16.25
N ALA A 563 4.83 -5.96 17.27
CA ALA A 563 4.93 -7.26 17.93
C ALA A 563 4.55 -8.40 16.97
N SER A 564 3.56 -8.19 16.11
CA SER A 564 3.17 -9.13 15.05
C SER A 564 4.01 -9.01 13.77
N GLY A 565 4.81 -7.95 13.62
CA GLY A 565 5.67 -7.72 12.45
C GLY A 565 4.93 -7.31 11.17
N VAL A 566 3.62 -7.03 11.25
CA VAL A 566 2.78 -6.65 10.11
C VAL A 566 2.94 -5.18 9.71
N ASN A 567 3.56 -4.35 10.55
CA ASN A 567 3.84 -2.96 10.23
C ASN A 567 4.68 -2.79 8.95
N VAL A 568 5.44 -3.82 8.55
CA VAL A 568 6.28 -3.79 7.35
C VAL A 568 5.56 -4.32 6.11
N GLY A 569 4.45 -3.69 5.75
CA GLY A 569 3.69 -3.96 4.52
C GLY A 569 4.18 -3.21 3.28
N ARG A 570 5.37 -2.58 3.33
CA ARG A 570 5.93 -1.71 2.26
C ARG A 570 5.03 -0.49 1.99
N TRP A 571 4.94 -0.05 0.75
CA TRP A 571 4.09 1.06 0.31
C TRP A 571 2.69 0.52 0.02
N ALA A 572 1.85 0.40 1.04
CA ALA A 572 0.58 -0.33 0.97
C ALA A 572 -0.60 0.57 0.57
N TRP A 573 -1.44 0.07 -0.34
CA TRP A 573 -2.62 0.77 -0.86
C TRP A 573 -3.94 0.12 -0.46
N ALA A 574 -3.95 -1.20 -0.25
CA ALA A 574 -5.13 -1.93 0.19
C ALA A 574 -4.75 -3.13 1.06
N SER A 575 -5.69 -3.60 1.87
CA SER A 575 -5.56 -4.81 2.67
C SER A 575 -6.89 -5.50 2.90
N ARG A 576 -6.85 -6.81 3.15
CA ARG A 576 -8.02 -7.62 3.49
C ARG A 576 -7.62 -8.81 4.38
N PHE A 577 -8.41 -9.05 5.42
CA PHE A 577 -8.35 -10.30 6.18
C PHE A 577 -9.11 -11.42 5.47
N GLU A 578 -8.50 -12.59 5.37
CA GLU A 578 -9.08 -13.80 4.76
C GLU A 578 -8.30 -15.03 5.19
N ASP A 579 -8.95 -16.16 5.41
CA ASP A 579 -8.28 -17.45 5.66
C ASP A 579 -7.77 -18.03 4.33
N MET A 580 -6.57 -17.65 3.91
CA MET A 580 -6.05 -17.97 2.57
C MET A 580 -5.47 -19.38 2.47
N ASP A 581 -5.00 -19.96 3.58
CA ASP A 581 -4.46 -21.32 3.60
C ASP A 581 -5.43 -22.38 4.16
N GLY A 582 -6.54 -21.94 4.73
CA GLY A 582 -7.63 -22.78 5.24
C GLY A 582 -7.32 -23.38 6.61
N ASP A 583 -6.49 -22.73 7.43
CA ASP A 583 -6.12 -23.20 8.76
C ASP A 583 -7.08 -22.73 9.88
N GLY A 584 -8.07 -21.90 9.53
CA GLY A 584 -9.06 -21.35 10.44
C GLY A 584 -8.63 -20.08 11.18
N TYR A 585 -7.46 -19.52 10.89
CA TYR A 585 -7.05 -18.18 11.30
C TYR A 585 -7.07 -17.26 10.08
N GLN A 586 -7.46 -16.00 10.28
CA GLN A 586 -7.46 -15.03 9.19
C GLN A 586 -6.03 -14.56 8.89
N ASP A 587 -5.60 -14.74 7.65
CA ASP A 587 -4.40 -14.10 7.10
C ASP A 587 -4.69 -12.66 6.71
N ILE A 588 -3.63 -11.86 6.58
CA ILE A 588 -3.71 -10.48 6.06
C ILE A 588 -3.03 -10.36 4.70
N TYR A 589 -3.81 -10.11 3.66
CA TYR A 589 -3.30 -9.74 2.34
C TYR A 589 -3.08 -8.22 2.28
N VAL A 590 -1.94 -7.78 1.72
CA VAL A 590 -1.59 -6.36 1.61
C VAL A 590 -1.11 -6.06 0.20
N ALA A 591 -1.95 -5.37 -0.58
CA ALA A 591 -1.58 -4.85 -1.88
C ALA A 591 -0.63 -3.66 -1.69
N ASN A 592 0.61 -3.81 -2.15
CA ASN A 592 1.64 -2.79 -2.01
C ASN A 592 2.41 -2.62 -3.33
N GLY A 593 2.89 -1.41 -3.57
CA GLY A 593 3.60 -1.08 -4.79
C GLY A 593 3.72 0.42 -5.02
N PHE A 594 4.59 0.77 -5.96
CA PHE A 594 4.68 2.10 -6.53
C PHE A 594 4.90 1.94 -8.03
N ILE A 595 5.44 2.95 -8.71
CA ILE A 595 5.76 2.86 -10.14
C ILE A 595 6.83 1.80 -10.38
N THR A 596 6.52 0.81 -11.20
CA THR A 596 7.48 -0.21 -11.65
C THR A 596 8.56 0.44 -12.52
N GLN A 597 9.77 0.59 -11.96
CA GLN A 597 10.95 1.01 -12.72
C GLN A 597 11.83 -0.21 -13.06
N SER A 598 12.80 -0.01 -13.95
CA SER A 598 13.80 -1.04 -14.27
C SER A 598 14.67 -1.41 -13.06
N ASP A 599 14.81 -0.50 -12.08
CA ASP A 599 15.41 -0.81 -10.79
C ASP A 599 14.35 -1.35 -9.81
N SER A 600 14.54 -2.59 -9.38
CA SER A 600 13.66 -3.28 -8.41
C SER A 600 14.05 -3.03 -6.95
N GLY A 601 15.11 -2.23 -6.69
CA GLY A 601 15.68 -2.01 -5.37
C GLY A 601 15.03 -0.90 -4.54
N ASP A 602 14.17 -0.07 -5.12
CA ASP A 602 13.76 1.23 -4.55
C ASP A 602 12.62 1.14 -3.50
N LEU A 603 12.08 -0.07 -3.24
CA LEU A 603 11.02 -0.33 -2.25
C LEU A 603 11.41 -1.45 -1.27
#